data_AF-A0A819IBQ8-F1
#
_entry.id   AF-A0A819IBQ8-F1
#
_cell.length_a   1.000
_cell.length_b   1.000
_cell.length_c   1.000
_cell.angle_alpha   90.00
_cell.angle_beta   90.00
_cell.angle_gamma   90.00
#
_symmetry.space_group_name_H-M   'P 1'
#
loop_
_entity.id
_entity.type
_entity.pdbx_description
1 polymer ?
#
loop_
_entity_poly.entity_id
_entity_poly.type
_entity_poly.pdbx_seq_one_letter_code
_entity_poly.pdbx_strand_id
1 'polypeptide(L)'
;KKPENNICTDKAKSIVDYINKCKEEGKRSSNIIAKNENRYKHLIYTKYGKYVHKENKVDFSELLLLTRELFEKEINLRIDYSKKIQLIIVDEFQDTSTLQMDWLK
;
A
#
# COMPACT_ATOMS: atom_id res chain seq x y z
N LYS A 1 6.78 24.36 30.14
CA LYS A 1 5.90 23.30 29.57
C LYS A 1 6.80 22.30 28.87
N LYS A 2 6.97 21.09 29.42
CA LYS A 2 7.76 20.02 28.79
C LYS A 2 7.05 19.55 27.50
N PRO A 3 7.77 19.21 26.42
CA PRO A 3 7.15 18.56 25.29
C PRO A 3 6.75 17.14 25.76
N GLU A 4 5.46 16.86 25.72
CA GLU A 4 4.94 15.53 25.99
C GLU A 4 5.47 14.58 24.92
N ASN A 5 6.41 13.73 25.32
CA ASN A 5 6.80 12.55 24.59
C ASN A 5 5.60 11.58 24.56
N ASN A 6 4.63 11.83 23.68
CA ASN A 6 3.63 10.86 23.28
C ASN A 6 4.30 9.81 22.38
N ILE A 7 5.17 8.99 22.97
CA ILE A 7 5.59 7.73 22.36
C ILE A 7 4.38 6.82 22.48
N CYS A 8 3.66 6.73 21.37
CA CYS A 8 2.47 5.91 21.17
C CYS A 8 2.70 4.48 21.72
N THR A 9 1.85 4.07 22.66
CA THR A 9 1.82 2.73 23.27
C THR A 9 1.25 1.65 22.34
N ASP A 10 0.98 1.97 21.08
CA ASP A 10 0.51 0.99 20.10
C ASP A 10 1.57 -0.08 19.84
N LYS A 11 1.15 -1.34 19.92
CA LYS A 11 2.00 -2.47 19.52
C LYS A 11 2.41 -2.29 18.05
N ALA A 12 3.66 -2.61 17.72
CA ALA A 12 4.20 -2.52 16.36
C ALA A 12 3.29 -3.15 15.30
N LYS A 13 2.63 -4.26 15.65
CA LYS A 13 1.62 -4.93 14.82
C LYS A 13 0.49 -3.98 14.37
N SER A 14 -0.06 -3.15 15.25
CA SER A 14 -1.14 -2.22 14.90
C SER A 14 -0.70 -1.17 13.87
N ILE A 15 0.57 -0.77 13.89
CA ILE A 15 1.14 0.15 12.92
C ILE A 15 1.30 -0.54 11.56
N VAL A 16 1.81 -1.77 11.56
CA VAL A 16 1.94 -2.60 10.34
C VAL A 16 0.57 -2.86 9.71
N ASP A 17 -0.42 -3.25 10.50
CA ASP A 17 -1.79 -3.49 10.04
C ASP A 17 -2.40 -2.21 9.41
N TYR A 18 -2.15 -1.05 10.01
CA TYR A 18 -2.57 0.24 9.45
C TYR A 18 -1.90 0.52 8.09
N ILE A 19 -0.59 0.29 7.98
CA ILE A 19 0.15 0.48 6.73
C ILE A 19 -0.37 -0.45 5.64
N ASN A 20 -0.53 -1.75 5.95
CA ASN A 20 -1.04 -2.75 5.01
C ASN A 20 -2.43 -2.41 4.53
N LYS A 21 -3.35 -2.06 5.43
CA LYS A 21 -4.69 -1.63 5.07
C LYS A 21 -4.69 -0.42 4.13
N CYS A 22 -3.84 0.57 4.40
CA CYS A 22 -3.73 1.74 3.52
C CYS A 22 -3.23 1.35 2.12
N LYS A 23 -2.24 0.44 2.03
CA LYS A 23 -1.73 -0.05 0.76
C LYS A 23 -2.76 -0.90 -0.01
N GLU A 24 -3.48 -1.78 0.67
CA GLU A 24 -4.56 -2.62 0.10
C GLU A 24 -5.77 -1.81 -0.38
N GLU A 25 -5.98 -0.61 0.18
CA GLU A 25 -6.93 0.38 -0.34
C GLU A 25 -6.35 1.23 -1.49
N GLY A 26 -5.11 0.96 -1.91
CA GLY A 26 -4.41 1.70 -2.96
C GLY A 26 -3.96 3.10 -2.56
N LYS A 27 -3.85 3.40 -1.26
CA LYS A 27 -3.54 4.73 -0.74
C LYS A 27 -2.07 4.87 -0.35
N ARG A 28 -1.38 5.75 -1.07
CA ARG A 28 -0.06 6.26 -0.67
C ARG A 28 -0.16 7.18 0.53
N SER A 29 0.89 7.22 1.36
CA SER A 29 0.91 8.11 2.52
C SER A 29 0.73 9.58 2.12
N SER A 30 1.21 10.00 0.94
CA SER A 30 0.98 11.34 0.38
C SER A 30 -0.50 11.67 0.12
N ASN A 31 -1.33 10.66 -0.10
CA ASN A 31 -2.73 10.81 -0.54
C ASN A 31 -3.72 10.60 0.62
N ILE A 32 -3.23 10.48 1.86
CA ILE A 32 -4.05 10.25 3.05
C ILE A 32 -4.09 11.53 3.88
N ILE A 33 -5.30 12.05 4.10
CA ILE A 33 -5.53 13.09 5.11
C ILE A 33 -5.66 12.38 6.47
N ALA A 34 -4.62 12.50 7.30
CA ALA A 34 -4.61 11.84 8.60
C ALA A 34 -5.62 12.48 9.57
N LYS A 35 -6.59 11.68 10.04
CA LYS A 35 -7.44 12.06 11.18
C LYS A 35 -6.60 12.12 12.47
N ASN A 36 -7.02 12.93 13.45
CA ASN A 36 -6.28 13.16 14.70
C ASN A 36 -5.81 11.86 15.39
N GLU A 37 -6.66 10.84 15.41
CA GLU A 37 -6.39 9.53 16.05
C GLU A 37 -5.29 8.71 15.34
N ASN A 38 -5.11 8.86 14.04
CA ASN A 38 -4.16 8.06 13.24
C ASN A 38 -2.90 8.84 12.82
N ARG A 39 -2.75 10.08 13.29
CA ARG A 39 -1.67 10.97 12.85
C ARG A 39 -0.28 10.39 13.08
N TYR A 40 -0.07 9.71 14.20
CA TYR A 40 1.20 9.05 14.50
C TYR A 40 1.48 7.85 13.57
N LYS A 41 0.50 6.98 13.34
CA LYS A 41 0.64 5.82 12.42
C LYS A 41 0.93 6.28 10.99
N HIS A 42 0.25 7.34 10.55
CA HIS A 42 0.49 7.97 9.26
C HIS A 42 1.90 8.57 9.13
N LEU A 43 2.40 9.22 10.19
CA LEU A 43 3.77 9.73 10.22
C LEU A 43 4.79 8.59 10.08
N ILE A 44 4.56 7.46 10.76
CA ILE A 44 5.40 6.26 10.61
C ILE A 44 5.30 5.72 9.20
N TYR A 45 4.09 5.57 8.64
CA TYR A 45 3.92 5.10 7.26
C TYR A 45 4.74 5.93 6.29
N THR A 46 4.70 7.26 6.42
CA THR A 46 5.47 8.18 5.57
C THR A 46 6.98 7.98 5.72
N LYS A 47 7.49 7.81 6.94
CA LYS A 47 8.92 7.57 7.18
C LYS A 47 9.37 6.19 6.70
N TYR A 48 8.56 5.16 6.98
CA TYR A 48 8.78 3.79 6.55
C TYR A 48 8.82 3.69 5.03
N GLY A 49 7.85 4.29 4.33
CA GLY A 49 7.83 4.30 2.86
C GLY A 49 9.08 4.93 2.25
N LYS A 50 9.56 6.06 2.80
CA LYS A 50 10.82 6.68 2.37
C LYS A 50 12.04 5.79 2.61
N TYR A 51 12.09 5.12 3.76
CA TYR A 51 13.18 4.21 4.09
C TYR A 51 13.21 3.00 3.16
N VAL A 52 12.08 2.31 2.99
CA VAL A 52 11.95 1.14 2.11
C VAL A 52 12.32 1.47 0.67
N HIS A 53 11.85 2.62 0.16
CA HIS A 53 12.22 3.10 -1.17
C HIS A 53 13.72 3.38 -1.31
N LYS A 54 14.33 4.06 -0.33
CA LYS A 54 15.77 4.34 -0.31
C LYS A 54 16.61 3.06 -0.32
N GLU A 55 16.17 2.06 0.42
CA GLU A 55 16.85 0.76 0.54
C GLU A 55 16.54 -0.20 -0.62
N ASN A 56 15.74 0.24 -1.61
CA ASN A 56 15.26 -0.58 -2.71
C ASN A 56 14.61 -1.91 -2.26
N LYS A 57 13.86 -1.83 -1.16
CA LYS A 57 13.10 -2.95 -0.59
C LYS A 57 11.64 -2.83 -0.98
N VAL A 58 10.93 -3.95 -0.98
CA VAL A 58 9.50 -4.02 -1.21
C VAL A 58 8.91 -5.08 -0.29
N ASP A 59 7.77 -4.78 0.32
CA ASP A 59 6.94 -5.76 1.01
C ASP A 59 5.82 -6.25 0.08
N PHE A 60 5.07 -7.27 0.49
CA PHE A 60 4.06 -7.90 -0.38
C PHE A 60 2.97 -6.92 -0.85
N SER A 61 2.46 -6.08 0.04
CA SER A 61 1.44 -5.08 -0.30
C SER A 61 2.02 -3.96 -1.19
N GLU A 62 3.31 -3.64 -1.05
CA GLU A 62 4.04 -2.73 -1.94
C GLU A 62 4.16 -3.28 -3.36
N LEU A 63 4.43 -4.58 -3.53
CA LEU A 63 4.56 -5.22 -4.85
C LEU A 63 3.27 -5.06 -5.67
N LEU A 64 2.12 -5.35 -5.07
CA LEU A 64 0.83 -5.22 -5.74
C LEU A 64 0.53 -3.76 -6.08
N LEU A 65 0.80 -2.84 -5.15
CA LEU A 65 0.52 -1.42 -5.35
C LEU A 65 1.40 -0.82 -6.45
N LEU A 66 2.70 -1.14 -6.45
CA LEU A 66 3.63 -0.71 -7.50
C LEU A 66 3.25 -1.30 -8.86
N THR A 67 2.82 -2.56 -8.91
CA THR A 67 2.40 -3.19 -10.18
C THR A 67 1.18 -2.49 -10.76
N ARG A 68 0.19 -2.15 -9.92
CA ARG A 68 -0.96 -1.35 -10.36
C ARG A 68 -0.53 0.02 -10.88
N GLU A 69 0.26 0.75 -10.10
CA GLU A 69 0.75 2.08 -10.50
C GLU A 69 1.60 2.05 -11.78
N LEU A 70 2.33 0.95 -12.00
CA LEU A 70 3.09 0.74 -13.23
C LEU A 70 2.17 0.59 -14.44
N PHE A 71 1.13 -0.24 -14.35
CA PHE A 71 0.19 -0.44 -15.46
C PHE A 71 -0.71 0.78 -15.73
N GLU A 72 -0.97 1.60 -14.71
CA GLU A 72 -1.65 2.90 -14.89
C GLU A 72 -0.79 3.91 -15.65
N LYS A 73 0.53 3.90 -15.44
CA LYS A 73 1.48 4.82 -16.09
C LYS A 73 1.92 4.35 -17.47
N GLU A 74 2.23 3.06 -17.59
CA GLU A 74 2.81 2.44 -18.79
C GLU A 74 1.75 1.61 -19.53
N ILE A 75 0.88 2.31 -20.28
CA ILE A 75 -0.25 1.68 -20.97
C ILE A 75 0.16 0.61 -21.98
N ASN A 76 1.29 0.80 -22.67
CA ASN A 76 1.81 -0.17 -23.63
C ASN A 76 2.17 -1.49 -22.93
N LEU A 77 2.80 -1.39 -21.75
CA LEU A 77 3.14 -2.55 -20.95
C LEU A 77 1.88 -3.32 -20.53
N ARG A 78 0.85 -2.59 -20.05
CA ARG A 78 -0.44 -3.19 -19.70
C ARG A 78 -1.03 -3.96 -20.89
N ILE A 79 -1.09 -3.34 -22.07
CA ILE A 79 -1.63 -3.96 -23.30
C ILE A 79 -0.83 -5.23 -23.67
N ASP A 80 0.49 -5.17 -23.60
CA ASP A 80 1.34 -6.31 -23.95
C ASP A 80 1.14 -7.49 -22.99
N TYR A 81 1.00 -7.23 -21.69
CA TYR A 81 0.70 -8.28 -20.71
C TYR A 81 -0.73 -8.82 -20.86
N SER A 82 -1.73 -7.97 -21.09
CA SER A 82 -3.10 -8.40 -21.36
C SER A 82 -3.22 -9.28 -22.61
N LYS A 83 -2.38 -9.05 -23.63
CA LYS A 83 -2.33 -9.93 -24.82
C LYS A 83 -1.71 -11.30 -24.52
N LYS A 84 -0.71 -11.35 -23.63
CA LYS A 84 -0.02 -12.59 -23.26
C LYS A 84 -0.85 -13.45 -22.31
N ILE A 85 -1.60 -12.81 -21.40
CA ILE A 85 -2.40 -13.49 -20.38
C ILE A 85 -3.88 -13.30 -20.75
N GLN A 86 -4.40 -14.22 -21.56
CA GLN A 86 -5.77 -14.13 -22.09
C GLN A 86 -6.84 -14.67 -21.13
N LEU A 87 -6.45 -15.57 -20.22
CA LEU A 87 -7.33 -16.17 -19.24
C LEU A 87 -6.69 -16.07 -17.86
N ILE A 88 -7.40 -15.43 -16.93
CA ILE A 88 -7.03 -15.35 -15.52
C ILE A 88 -8.10 -16.10 -14.73
N ILE A 89 -7.70 -17.16 -14.03
CA ILE A 89 -8.56 -17.86 -13.08
C ILE A 89 -8.09 -17.44 -11.70
N VAL A 90 -9.02 -16.90 -10.91
CA VAL A 90 -8.76 -16.48 -9.53
C VAL A 90 -9.48 -17.44 -8.61
N ASP A 91 -8.70 -18.15 -7.80
CA ASP A 91 -9.22 -18.96 -6.70
C ASP A 91 -9.41 -18.09 -5.45
N GLU A 92 -10.29 -18.51 -4.53
CA GLU A 92 -10.62 -17.77 -3.30
C GLU A 92 -10.98 -16.29 -3.52
N PHE A 93 -11.75 -16.03 -4.59
CA PHE A 93 -12.09 -14.67 -5.03
C PHE A 93 -12.79 -13.81 -3.96
N GLN A 94 -13.51 -14.45 -3.03
CA GLN A 94 -14.18 -13.77 -1.92
C GLN A 94 -13.23 -13.04 -0.96
N ASP A 95 -11.96 -13.43 -0.90
CA ASP A 95 -10.97 -12.86 0.01
C ASP A 95 -10.13 -11.73 -0.63
N THR A 96 -10.50 -11.31 -1.85
CA THR A 96 -9.74 -10.30 -2.60
C THR A 96 -9.89 -8.89 -2.02
N SER A 97 -8.77 -8.18 -1.88
CA SER A 97 -8.76 -6.78 -1.45
C SER A 97 -9.11 -5.83 -2.59
N THR A 98 -9.46 -4.57 -2.26
CA THR A 98 -9.78 -3.55 -3.28
C THR A 98 -8.64 -3.36 -4.28
N LEU A 99 -7.38 -3.33 -3.82
CA LEU A 99 -6.22 -3.23 -4.69
C LEU A 99 -6.12 -4.40 -5.67
N GLN A 100 -6.33 -5.64 -5.21
CA GLN A 100 -6.30 -6.83 -6.06
C GLN A 100 -7.42 -6.79 -7.10
N MET A 101 -8.61 -6.37 -6.68
CA MET A 101 -9.74 -6.16 -7.57
C MET A 101 -9.48 -5.11 -8.64
N ASP A 102 -8.80 -4.02 -8.29
CA ASP A 102 -8.44 -2.98 -9.25
C ASP A 102 -7.34 -3.43 -10.22
N TRP A 103 -6.44 -4.32 -9.79
CA TRP A 103 -5.43 -4.91 -10.67
C TRP A 103 -6.04 -5.88 -11.71
N LEU A 104 -7.10 -6.59 -11.35
CA LEU A 104 -7.80 -7.52 -12.25
C LEU A 104 -8.64 -6.82 -13.33
N LYS A 105 -8.93 -5.53 -13.18
CA LYS A 105 -9.75 -4.73 -14.14
C LYS A 105 -8.92 -4.18 -15.30
#